data_AF-A0A7V9WP14-F1
#
_entry.id   AF-A0A7V9WP14-F1
#
_cell.length_a   1.000
_cell.length_b   1.000
_cell.length_c   1.000
_cell.angle_alpha   90.00
_cell.angle_beta   90.00
_cell.angle_gamma   90.00
#
_symmetry.space_group_name_H-M   'P 1'
#
loop_
_entity.id
_entity.type
_entity.pdbx_description
1 polymer ?
#
loop_
_entity_poly.entity_id
_entity_poly.type
_entity_poly.pdbx_seq_one_letter_code
_entity_poly.pdbx_strand_id
1 'polypeptide(L)'
;LDKRLFALGIAGLCGLSVLFTLTRSVWLGAVVATIVAMLVAPRLRRYLPAVSLAAVMAVLGALLLVPGLLSLSQERAGNDRSVWDRSNSSYAALRMLAERPLLGHGWDTFREKSPPYFRQRPGYPLTGAGIPVHNVLLSNAVELGLFGALAWGLALLVGVGGAIFRRGPPELYPWRIGLIAFALSWGAAASLGPLGYAWPNAMLWLWAGIVCSWRQPIYWASEDERTEGVPLSRLSAPLRIVTEGQVAYSFDTSTVALDERRLIFMDPEDLLADEDVVVTLWPGDPDFSLTLAGRVSGPTGPGHKEIRLFDSPPAESERLQAIVLEAAGERQPAPGTA
;
A
#
# COMPACT_ATOMS: atom_id res chain seq x y z
N LEU A 1 14.16 -24.72 3.01
CA LEU A 1 14.02 -23.99 4.28
C LEU A 1 12.54 -23.68 4.49
N ASP A 2 11.99 -23.89 5.69
CA ASP A 2 10.61 -23.47 5.98
C ASP A 2 10.51 -21.93 5.86
N LYS A 3 9.57 -21.43 5.04
CA LYS A 3 9.30 -19.99 4.86
C LYS A 3 9.06 -19.29 6.21
N ARG A 4 8.50 -20.00 7.19
CA ARG A 4 8.24 -19.49 8.54
C ARG A 4 9.53 -19.26 9.32
N LEU A 5 10.44 -20.24 9.29
CA LEU A 5 11.73 -20.13 9.96
C LEU A 5 12.56 -18.99 9.35
N PHE A 6 12.52 -18.85 8.02
CA PHE A 6 13.16 -17.73 7.33
C PHE A 6 12.59 -16.37 7.77
N ALA A 7 11.26 -16.23 7.80
CA ALA A 7 10.61 -14.99 8.25
C ALA A 7 10.91 -14.66 9.71
N LEU A 8 10.95 -15.66 10.60
CA LEU A 8 11.34 -15.48 12.00
C LEU A 8 12.81 -15.05 12.13
N GLY A 9 13.70 -15.63 11.31
CA GLY A 9 15.11 -15.22 11.26
C GLY A 9 15.27 -13.76 10.85
N ILE A 10 14.56 -13.32 9.80
CA ILE A 10 14.55 -11.91 9.37
C ILE A 10 14.01 -11.00 10.49
N ALA A 11 12.88 -11.36 11.10
CA ALA A 11 12.30 -10.59 12.19
C ALA A 11 13.27 -10.45 13.38
N GLY A 12 13.97 -11.53 13.73
CA GLY A 12 15.02 -11.52 14.75
C GLY A 12 16.17 -10.58 14.41
N LEU A 13 16.69 -10.65 13.18
CA LEU A 13 17.77 -9.76 12.71
C LEU A 13 17.34 -8.29 12.68
N CYS A 14 16.10 -7.99 12.26
CA CYS A 14 15.54 -6.65 12.33
C CYS A 14 15.41 -6.16 13.79
N GLY A 15 14.96 -7.03 14.69
CA GLY A 15 14.88 -6.73 16.13
C GLY A 15 16.24 -6.42 16.73
N LEU A 16 17.26 -7.22 16.40
CA LEU A 16 18.65 -6.96 16.80
C LEU A 16 19.16 -5.63 16.23
N SER A 17 18.88 -5.35 14.96
CA SER A 17 19.27 -4.07 14.32
C SER A 17 18.64 -2.87 15.04
N VAL A 18 17.34 -2.94 15.38
CA VAL A 18 16.64 -1.91 16.17
C VAL A 18 17.31 -1.73 17.53
N LEU A 19 17.60 -2.82 18.23
CA LEU A 19 18.26 -2.80 19.54
C LEU A 19 19.63 -2.11 19.48
N PHE A 20 20.47 -2.50 18.51
CA PHE A 20 21.82 -1.95 18.35
C PHE A 20 21.86 -0.51 17.82
N THR A 21 20.75 0.08 17.37
CA THR A 21 20.72 1.53 17.08
C THR A 21 20.96 2.40 18.31
N LEU A 22 20.73 1.86 19.52
CA LEU A 22 20.81 2.57 20.81
C LEU A 22 20.04 3.91 20.83
N THR A 23 19.02 4.04 19.97
CA THR A 23 18.30 5.29 19.76
C THR A 23 16.87 5.16 20.29
N ARG A 24 16.57 5.88 21.38
CA ARG A 24 15.29 5.77 22.11
C ARG A 24 14.07 5.97 21.21
N SER A 25 14.14 6.89 20.25
CA SER A 25 13.03 7.16 19.31
C SER A 25 12.77 5.99 18.36
N VAL A 26 13.81 5.29 17.91
CA VAL A 26 13.69 4.09 17.06
C VAL A 26 13.03 2.96 17.86
N TRP A 27 13.41 2.78 19.12
CA TRP A 27 12.79 1.79 20.00
C TRP A 27 11.31 2.09 20.26
N LEU A 28 11.00 3.34 20.60
CA LEU A 28 9.62 3.76 20.82
C LEU A 28 8.78 3.59 19.56
N GLY A 29 9.31 4.00 18.40
CA GLY A 29 8.67 3.82 17.11
C GLY A 29 8.38 2.36 16.79
N ALA A 30 9.35 1.47 17.00
CA ALA A 30 9.19 0.03 16.79
C ALA A 30 8.14 -0.59 17.73
N VAL A 31 8.16 -0.23 19.01
CA VAL A 31 7.20 -0.73 20.01
C VAL A 31 5.78 -0.28 19.66
N VAL A 32 5.57 1.02 19.44
CA VAL A 32 4.26 1.59 19.09
C VAL A 32 3.75 1.00 17.78
N ALA A 33 4.59 0.96 16.74
CA ALA A 33 4.25 0.38 15.45
C ALA A 33 3.82 -1.08 15.57
N THR A 34 4.58 -1.89 16.30
CA THR A 34 4.29 -3.32 16.48
C THR A 34 2.97 -3.53 17.22
N ILE A 35 2.76 -2.83 18.34
CA ILE A 35 1.53 -2.92 19.13
C ILE A 35 0.32 -2.53 18.27
N VAL A 36 0.37 -1.38 17.60
CA VAL A 36 -0.76 -0.91 16.79
C VAL A 36 -1.02 -1.84 15.61
N ALA A 37 0.01 -2.32 14.91
CA ALA A 37 -0.16 -3.28 13.81
C ALA A 37 -0.81 -4.59 14.28
N MET A 38 -0.42 -5.10 15.44
CA MET A 38 -1.03 -6.29 16.04
C MET A 38 -2.47 -6.04 16.52
N LEU A 39 -2.78 -4.84 17.01
CA LEU A 39 -4.14 -4.45 17.39
C LEU A 39 -5.04 -4.29 16.16
N VAL A 40 -4.53 -3.74 15.06
CA VAL A 40 -5.28 -3.60 13.79
C VAL A 40 -5.55 -4.95 13.14
N ALA A 41 -4.68 -5.94 13.32
CA ALA A 41 -4.86 -7.29 12.78
C ALA A 41 -5.40 -8.28 13.83
N PRO A 42 -6.71 -8.62 13.84
CA PRO A 42 -7.30 -9.44 14.90
C PRO A 42 -6.61 -10.79 15.12
N ARG A 43 -6.15 -11.43 14.03
CA ARG A 43 -5.40 -12.70 14.06
C ARG A 43 -4.07 -12.61 14.81
N LEU A 44 -3.48 -11.41 14.91
CA LEU A 44 -2.19 -11.18 15.56
C LEU A 44 -2.31 -10.85 17.06
N ARG A 45 -3.46 -10.35 17.52
CA ARG A 45 -3.68 -9.91 18.91
C ARG A 45 -3.33 -10.97 19.95
N ARG A 46 -3.63 -12.24 19.66
CA ARG A 46 -3.33 -13.38 20.54
C ARG A 46 -1.83 -13.59 20.80
N TYR A 47 -0.97 -13.10 19.90
CA TYR A 47 0.49 -13.20 20.05
C TYR A 47 1.09 -12.03 20.81
N LEU A 48 0.33 -10.98 21.12
CA LEU A 48 0.84 -9.77 21.74
C LEU A 48 1.55 -10.04 23.07
N PRO A 49 0.99 -10.85 24.01
CA PRO A 49 1.70 -11.16 25.26
C PRO A 49 3.02 -11.89 25.03
N ALA A 50 3.05 -12.84 24.08
CA ALA A 50 4.26 -13.61 23.76
C ALA A 50 5.34 -12.74 23.11
N VAL A 51 4.96 -11.85 22.18
CA VAL A 51 5.88 -10.91 21.53
C VAL A 51 6.42 -9.89 22.55
N SER A 52 5.56 -9.36 23.44
CA SER A 52 5.98 -8.46 24.51
C SER A 52 6.98 -9.13 25.46
N LEU A 53 6.69 -10.36 25.90
CA LEU A 53 7.60 -11.12 26.74
C LEU A 53 8.93 -11.39 26.03
N ALA A 54 8.89 -11.82 24.76
CA ALA A 54 10.09 -12.06 23.97
C ALA A 54 10.93 -10.79 23.80
N ALA A 55 10.30 -9.63 23.58
CA ALA A 55 10.99 -8.35 23.48
C ALA A 55 11.68 -7.96 24.80
N VAL A 56 10.99 -8.11 25.94
CA VAL A 56 11.57 -7.86 27.27
C VAL A 56 12.76 -8.79 27.52
N MET A 57 12.60 -10.09 27.26
CA MET A 57 13.66 -11.08 27.42
C MET A 57 14.86 -10.78 26.51
N ALA A 58 14.63 -10.33 25.27
CA ALA A 58 15.70 -9.96 24.35
C ALA A 58 16.49 -8.74 24.85
N VAL A 59 15.81 -7.71 25.38
CA VAL A 59 16.47 -6.52 25.96
C VAL A 59 17.28 -6.90 27.20
N LEU A 60 16.69 -7.67 28.12
CA LEU A 60 17.39 -8.13 29.33
C LEU A 60 18.59 -9.01 28.97
N GLY A 61 18.41 -9.96 28.04
CA GLY A 61 19.47 -10.82 27.54
C GLY A 61 20.61 -10.00 26.93
N ALA A 62 20.31 -9.00 26.10
CA ALA A 62 21.35 -8.15 25.54
C ALA A 62 22.10 -7.35 26.60
N LEU A 63 21.40 -6.76 27.58
CA LEU A 63 22.04 -6.01 28.68
C LEU A 63 22.96 -6.88 29.55
N LEU A 64 22.62 -8.16 29.73
CA LEU A 64 23.39 -9.11 30.54
C LEU A 64 24.55 -9.75 29.76
N LEU A 65 24.34 -10.06 28.48
CA LEU A 65 25.27 -10.87 27.68
C LEU A 65 26.24 -10.05 26.84
N VAL A 66 25.95 -8.77 26.56
CA VAL A 66 26.82 -7.89 25.75
C VAL A 66 27.65 -7.00 26.69
N PRO A 67 28.97 -7.24 26.83
CA PRO A 67 29.82 -6.44 27.70
C PRO A 67 29.78 -4.94 27.35
N GLY A 68 29.67 -4.08 28.36
CA GLY A 68 29.64 -2.62 28.20
C GLY A 68 28.31 -2.04 27.72
N LEU A 69 27.32 -2.86 27.33
CA LEU A 69 26.03 -2.34 26.88
C LEU A 69 25.26 -1.64 28.00
N LEU A 70 25.28 -2.19 29.21
CA LEU A 70 24.64 -1.58 30.38
C LEU A 70 25.25 -0.23 30.73
N SER A 71 26.58 -0.10 30.74
CA SER A 71 27.26 1.16 31.02
C SER A 71 26.98 2.20 29.95
N LEU A 72 27.01 1.82 28.66
CA LEU A 72 26.62 2.72 27.56
C LEU A 72 25.16 3.17 27.67
N SER A 73 24.25 2.27 28.07
CA SER A 73 22.84 2.59 28.30
C SER A 73 22.67 3.59 29.43
N GLN A 74 23.37 3.40 30.56
CA GLN A 74 23.35 4.31 31.71
C GLN A 74 23.98 5.67 31.39
N GLU A 75 25.10 5.69 30.66
CA GLU A 75 25.73 6.93 30.19
C GLU A 75 24.77 7.70 29.28
N ARG A 76 24.13 7.01 28.32
CA ARG A 76 23.10 7.63 27.48
C ARG A 76 21.87 8.04 28.28
N ALA A 77 21.52 7.33 29.35
CA ALA A 77 20.39 7.66 30.22
C ALA A 77 20.61 9.02 30.90
N GLY A 78 21.82 9.28 31.41
CA GLY A 78 22.20 10.52 32.10
C GLY A 78 22.69 11.65 31.20
N ASN A 79 22.83 11.44 29.89
CA ASN A 79 23.32 12.48 28.97
C ASN A 79 22.19 13.40 28.46
N ASP A 80 21.97 14.49 29.19
CA ASP A 80 20.96 15.51 28.86
C ASP A 80 21.34 16.39 27.67
N ARG A 81 22.59 16.35 27.18
CA ARG A 81 23.04 17.18 26.05
C ARG A 81 22.15 17.03 24.83
N SER A 82 21.77 15.79 24.52
CA SER A 82 20.87 15.51 23.38
C SER A 82 19.48 16.15 23.55
N VAL A 83 18.99 16.25 24.79
CA VAL A 83 17.72 16.90 25.11
C VAL A 83 17.85 18.42 24.98
N TRP A 84 18.96 18.99 25.43
CA TRP A 84 19.25 20.41 25.31
C TRP A 84 19.44 20.84 23.85
N ASP A 85 20.20 20.07 23.07
CA ASP A 85 20.41 20.30 21.64
C ASP A 85 19.08 20.32 20.85
N ARG A 86 18.17 19.38 21.15
CA ARG A 86 16.83 19.34 20.55
C ARG A 86 15.96 20.52 20.98
N SER A 87 16.03 20.90 22.25
CA SER A 87 15.28 22.05 22.79
C SER A 87 15.76 23.35 22.15
N ASN A 88 17.09 23.58 22.13
CA ASN A 88 17.71 24.74 21.53
C ASN A 88 17.37 24.88 20.04
N SER A 89 17.54 23.80 19.26
CA SER A 89 17.21 23.79 17.82
C SER A 89 15.71 23.98 17.57
N SER A 90 14.82 23.37 18.37
CA SER A 90 13.37 23.55 18.23
C SER A 90 12.95 25.00 18.54
N TYR A 91 13.54 25.64 19.55
CA TYR A 91 13.25 27.05 19.83
C TYR A 91 13.81 28.00 18.77
N ALA A 92 14.99 27.71 18.21
CA ALA A 92 15.52 28.46 17.08
C ALA A 92 14.59 28.32 15.85
N ALA A 93 14.15 27.09 15.55
CA ALA A 93 13.19 26.80 14.50
C ALA A 93 11.87 27.54 14.65
N LEU A 94 11.27 27.53 15.85
CA LEU A 94 10.03 28.28 16.10
C LEU A 94 10.19 29.79 15.88
N ARG A 95 11.36 30.37 16.20
CA ARG A 95 11.64 31.79 15.94
C ARG A 95 11.84 32.06 14.45
N MET A 96 12.54 31.19 13.72
CA MET A 96 12.67 31.28 12.27
C MET A 96 11.30 31.20 11.58
N LEU A 97 10.45 30.25 12.00
CA LEU A 97 9.09 30.11 11.50
C LEU A 97 8.26 31.38 11.78
N ALA A 98 8.39 31.95 12.98
CA ALA A 98 7.68 33.18 13.33
C ALA A 98 8.10 34.39 12.46
N GLU A 99 9.34 34.43 11.98
CA GLU A 99 9.82 35.50 11.09
C GLU A 99 9.29 35.36 9.65
N ARG A 100 9.23 34.14 9.11
CA ARG A 100 8.77 33.87 7.74
C ARG A 100 7.74 32.74 7.69
N PRO A 101 6.53 32.94 8.24
CA PRO A 101 5.58 31.85 8.46
C PRO A 101 5.03 31.24 7.17
N LEU A 102 4.80 32.04 6.12
CA LEU A 102 4.10 31.54 4.93
C LEU A 102 5.02 30.80 3.97
N LEU A 103 6.20 31.35 3.69
CA LEU A 103 7.13 30.87 2.65
C LEU A 103 8.42 30.26 3.18
N GLY A 104 8.68 30.37 4.49
CA GLY A 104 9.87 29.82 5.12
C GLY A 104 11.17 30.51 4.72
N HIS A 105 12.28 29.79 4.95
CA HIS A 105 13.66 30.28 4.74
C HIS A 105 14.38 29.67 3.54
N GLY A 106 13.75 28.73 2.84
CA GLY A 106 14.32 27.95 1.74
C GLY A 106 14.69 26.53 2.18
N TRP A 107 14.62 25.58 1.25
CA TRP A 107 14.91 24.16 1.47
C TRP A 107 16.35 23.93 1.96
N ASP A 108 16.51 23.11 3.01
CA ASP A 108 17.79 22.72 3.61
C ASP A 108 18.66 23.90 4.09
N THR A 109 18.05 25.05 4.41
CA THR A 109 18.77 26.24 4.85
C THR A 109 18.85 26.39 6.37
N PHE A 110 18.19 25.52 7.15
CA PHE A 110 18.10 25.68 8.60
C PHE A 110 19.48 25.73 9.27
N ARG A 111 20.40 24.82 8.91
CA ARG A 111 21.72 24.75 9.56
C ARG A 111 22.54 26.02 9.37
N GLU A 112 22.45 26.61 8.18
CA GLU A 112 23.17 27.83 7.81
C GLU A 112 22.54 29.08 8.44
N LYS A 113 21.20 29.19 8.39
CA LYS A 113 20.49 30.42 8.76
C LYS A 113 20.01 30.47 10.21
N SER A 114 19.99 29.34 10.93
CA SER A 114 19.52 29.29 12.32
C SER A 114 20.41 29.92 13.39
N PRO A 115 21.75 30.09 13.27
CA PRO A 115 22.59 30.58 14.38
C PRO A 115 22.10 31.87 15.06
N PRO A 116 21.63 32.92 14.36
CA PRO A 116 21.09 34.14 14.99
C PRO A 116 19.83 33.93 15.84
N TYR A 117 19.14 32.80 15.65
CA TYR A 117 17.90 32.44 16.34
C TYR A 117 18.14 31.62 17.61
N PHE A 118 19.35 31.15 17.86
CA PHE A 118 19.73 30.50 19.12
C PHE A 118 19.81 31.53 20.24
N ARG A 119 19.25 31.20 21.42
CA ARG A 119 19.24 32.08 22.59
C ARG A 119 19.41 31.24 23.84
N GLN A 120 20.33 31.65 24.72
CA GLN A 120 20.50 31.05 26.05
C GLN A 120 19.19 31.15 26.84
N ARG A 121 18.80 30.05 27.49
CA ARG A 121 17.62 29.98 28.36
C ARG A 121 18.02 29.64 29.79
N PRO A 122 17.22 30.01 30.80
CA PRO A 122 17.43 29.53 32.16
C PRO A 122 17.28 28.01 32.22
N GLY A 123 18.16 27.33 32.97
CA GLY A 123 18.02 25.91 33.31
C GLY A 123 18.73 24.90 32.40
N TYR A 124 19.36 25.31 31.28
CA TYR A 124 20.23 24.43 30.48
C TYR A 124 21.16 25.24 29.55
N PRO A 125 22.34 24.72 29.18
CA PRO A 125 23.30 25.45 28.35
C PRO A 125 22.83 25.63 26.91
N LEU A 126 23.27 26.72 26.27
CA LEU A 126 23.14 26.90 24.83
C LEU A 126 24.13 26.01 24.09
N THR A 127 23.62 24.93 23.52
CA THR A 127 24.39 23.94 22.76
C THR A 127 23.69 23.64 21.44
N GLY A 128 24.39 22.97 20.51
CA GLY A 128 23.77 22.49 19.27
C GLY A 128 23.48 23.56 18.24
N ALA A 129 24.11 24.74 18.30
CA ALA A 129 24.00 25.73 17.23
C ALA A 129 24.49 25.11 15.90
N GLY A 130 23.70 25.24 14.83
CA GLY A 130 24.02 24.69 13.51
C GLY A 130 23.67 23.21 13.29
N ILE A 131 23.10 22.51 14.28
CA ILE A 131 22.57 21.16 14.07
C ILE A 131 21.17 21.23 13.42
N PRO A 132 20.74 20.21 12.67
CA PRO A 132 19.39 20.18 12.09
C PRO A 132 18.30 20.07 13.17
N VAL A 133 17.09 20.52 12.83
CA VAL A 133 15.89 20.31 13.65
C VAL A 133 15.61 18.82 13.75
N HIS A 134 15.48 18.30 14.97
CA HIS A 134 15.15 16.89 15.23
C HIS A 134 13.63 16.63 15.19
N ASN A 135 12.95 17.29 14.26
CA ASN A 135 11.52 17.16 14.01
C ASN A 135 11.28 17.59 12.56
N VAL A 136 11.01 16.62 11.69
CA VAL A 136 10.85 16.81 10.25
C VAL A 136 9.67 17.72 9.94
N LEU A 137 8.58 17.66 10.71
CA LEU A 137 7.42 18.52 10.50
C LEU A 137 7.79 19.98 10.77
N LEU A 138 8.48 20.23 11.88
CA LEU A 138 8.97 21.56 12.22
C LEU A 138 10.05 22.05 11.24
N SER A 139 10.94 21.16 10.78
CA SER A 139 11.94 21.48 9.76
C SER A 139 11.28 21.93 8.45
N ASN A 140 10.30 21.15 7.95
CA ASN A 140 9.56 21.49 6.74
C ASN A 140 8.79 22.81 6.91
N ALA A 141 8.20 23.06 8.08
CA ALA A 141 7.53 24.34 8.35
C ALA A 141 8.50 25.52 8.30
N VAL A 142 9.71 25.40 8.87
CA VAL A 142 10.71 26.47 8.84
C VAL A 142 11.24 26.71 7.42
N GLU A 143 11.53 25.65 6.69
CA GLU A 143 12.22 25.74 5.41
C GLU A 143 11.28 26.05 4.25
N LEU A 144 10.09 25.44 4.22
CA LEU A 144 9.10 25.62 3.16
C LEU A 144 7.99 26.62 3.53
N GLY A 145 7.91 27.03 4.79
CA GLY A 145 6.78 27.78 5.33
C GLY A 145 5.56 26.90 5.56
N LEU A 146 4.51 27.49 6.13
CA LEU A 146 3.25 26.81 6.41
C LEU A 146 2.58 26.30 5.12
N PHE A 147 2.67 27.02 4.00
CA PHE A 147 2.07 26.54 2.75
C PHE A 147 2.76 25.29 2.22
N GLY A 148 4.09 25.27 2.18
CA GLY A 148 4.82 24.09 1.73
C GLY A 148 4.68 22.92 2.71
N ALA A 149 4.71 23.18 4.02
CA ALA A 149 4.49 22.14 5.02
C ALA A 149 3.07 21.55 4.96
N LEU A 150 2.03 22.38 4.72
CA LEU A 150 0.65 21.92 4.53
C LEU A 150 0.51 21.10 3.25
N ALA A 151 1.07 21.55 2.12
CA ALA A 151 1.03 20.80 0.86
C ALA A 151 1.74 19.45 1.00
N TRP A 152 2.91 19.43 1.64
CA TRP A 152 3.64 18.19 1.95
C TRP A 152 2.85 17.26 2.88
N GLY A 153 2.27 17.81 3.95
CA GLY A 153 1.42 17.06 4.88
C GLY A 153 0.18 16.48 4.20
N LEU A 154 -0.46 17.26 3.32
CA LEU A 154 -1.61 16.80 2.53
C LEU A 154 -1.22 15.66 1.59
N ALA A 155 -0.07 15.75 0.93
CA ALA A 155 0.43 14.65 0.10
C ALA A 155 0.60 13.36 0.92
N LEU A 156 1.18 13.42 2.12
CA LEU A 156 1.28 12.27 3.02
C LEU A 156 -0.10 11.73 3.43
N LEU A 157 -1.04 12.60 3.80
CA LEU A 157 -2.39 12.18 4.19
C LEU A 157 -3.14 11.50 3.03
N VAL A 158 -3.08 12.07 1.83
CA VAL A 158 -3.78 11.53 0.66
C VAL A 158 -3.11 10.24 0.17
N GLY A 159 -1.79 10.22 0.08
CA GLY A 159 -1.02 9.08 -0.42
C GLY A 159 -0.97 7.93 0.58
N VAL A 160 -0.35 8.16 1.74
CA VAL A 160 -0.15 7.14 2.77
C VAL A 160 -1.43 6.89 3.55
N GLY A 161 -2.11 7.94 4.01
CA GLY A 161 -3.38 7.80 4.72
C GLY A 161 -4.45 7.16 3.83
N GLY A 162 -4.56 7.59 2.57
CA GLY A 162 -5.45 6.96 1.59
C GLY A 162 -5.14 5.47 1.39
N ALA A 163 -3.87 5.07 1.31
CA ALA A 163 -3.49 3.66 1.23
C ALA A 163 -3.87 2.85 2.48
N ILE A 164 -3.73 3.44 3.67
CA ILE A 164 -4.07 2.77 4.95
C ILE A 164 -5.58 2.54 5.09
N PHE A 165 -6.41 3.54 4.77
CA PHE A 165 -7.86 3.46 5.01
C PHE A 165 -8.63 2.73 3.90
N ARG A 166 -8.03 2.55 2.73
CA ARG A 166 -8.67 1.82 1.63
C ARG A 166 -8.70 0.31 1.91
N ARG A 167 -9.80 -0.32 1.49
CA ARG A 167 -9.92 -1.77 1.43
C ARG A 167 -9.39 -2.19 0.06
N GLY A 168 -8.26 -2.90 0.07
CA GLY A 168 -7.76 -3.62 -1.08
C GLY A 168 -8.15 -5.10 -1.01
N PRO A 169 -7.81 -5.86 -2.05
CA PRO A 169 -8.06 -7.30 -2.07
C PRO A 169 -7.25 -8.02 -0.97
N PRO A 170 -7.68 -9.22 -0.52
CA PRO A 170 -7.18 -9.86 0.70
C PRO A 170 -5.69 -10.20 0.67
N GLU A 171 -5.09 -10.32 -0.51
CA GLU A 171 -3.66 -10.57 -0.75
C GLU A 171 -2.80 -9.35 -0.37
N LEU A 172 -3.36 -8.14 -0.46
CA LEU A 172 -2.71 -6.91 -0.04
C LEU A 172 -2.89 -6.61 1.45
N TYR A 173 -3.67 -7.42 2.18
CA TYR A 173 -3.89 -7.21 3.60
C TYR A 173 -2.59 -7.22 4.42
N PRO A 174 -1.64 -8.17 4.25
CA PRO A 174 -0.36 -8.14 4.96
C PRO A 174 0.47 -6.89 4.64
N TRP A 175 0.44 -6.44 3.37
CA TRP A 175 1.12 -5.22 2.93
C TRP A 175 0.55 -3.98 3.60
N ARG A 176 -0.76 -3.91 3.77
CA ARG A 176 -1.41 -2.82 4.50
C ARG A 176 -1.03 -2.80 5.98
N ILE A 177 -0.97 -3.96 6.64
CA ILE A 177 -0.52 -4.05 8.04
C ILE A 177 0.94 -3.59 8.18
N GLY A 178 1.82 -4.01 7.25
CA GLY A 178 3.21 -3.55 7.24
C GLY A 178 3.34 -2.05 6.95
N LEU A 179 2.51 -1.49 6.06
CA LEU A 179 2.44 -0.04 5.82
C LEU A 179 2.05 0.72 7.11
N ILE A 180 1.05 0.24 7.84
CA ILE A 180 0.64 0.86 9.12
C ILE A 180 1.80 0.84 10.12
N ALA A 181 2.47 -0.30 10.29
CA ALA A 181 3.64 -0.41 11.16
C ALA A 181 4.75 0.55 10.72
N PHE A 182 5.06 0.58 9.42
CA PHE A 182 6.10 1.43 8.87
C PHE A 182 5.78 2.91 9.01
N ALA A 183 4.54 3.32 8.70
CA ALA A 183 4.09 4.72 8.83
C ALA A 183 4.14 5.22 10.28
N LEU A 184 3.78 4.38 11.26
CA LEU A 184 3.88 4.72 12.67
C LEU A 184 5.33 4.84 13.15
N SER A 185 6.18 3.88 12.76
CA SER A 185 7.61 3.92 13.07
C SER A 185 8.29 5.14 12.44
N TRP A 186 7.98 5.41 11.16
CA TRP A 186 8.42 6.58 10.43
C TRP A 186 7.93 7.87 11.11
N GLY A 187 6.67 7.95 11.52
CA GLY A 187 6.11 9.12 12.19
C GLY A 187 6.79 9.41 13.53
N ALA A 188 7.06 8.37 14.32
CA ALA A 188 7.82 8.50 15.56
C ALA A 188 9.27 8.97 15.31
N ALA A 189 9.94 8.41 14.31
CA ALA A 189 11.29 8.81 13.93
C ALA A 189 11.34 10.26 13.39
N ALA A 190 10.40 10.61 12.51
CA ALA A 190 10.25 11.94 11.92
C ALA A 190 9.95 13.01 12.97
N SER A 191 9.26 12.66 14.06
CA SER A 191 8.92 13.60 15.14
C SER A 191 10.05 13.82 16.14
N LEU A 192 11.01 12.89 16.23
CA LEU A 192 12.04 12.86 17.28
C LEU A 192 13.48 12.91 16.77
N GLY A 193 13.68 12.87 15.45
CA GLY A 193 14.99 12.90 14.82
C GLY A 193 14.96 13.52 13.42
N PRO A 194 16.12 13.95 12.91
CA PRO A 194 16.25 14.41 11.54
C PRO A 194 16.28 13.20 10.61
N LEU A 195 15.34 13.15 9.67
CA LEU A 195 15.39 12.18 8.58
C LEU A 195 16.27 12.72 7.45
N GLY A 196 17.59 12.70 7.65
CA GLY A 196 18.56 13.18 6.66
C GLY A 196 18.73 12.24 5.46
N TYR A 197 18.18 11.03 5.51
CA TYR A 197 18.29 10.03 4.44
C TYR A 197 16.97 9.92 3.68
N ALA A 198 17.04 9.78 2.35
CA ALA A 198 15.86 9.60 1.51
C ALA A 198 15.19 8.22 1.72
N TRP A 199 15.95 7.22 2.17
CA TRP A 199 15.50 5.83 2.21
C TRP A 199 14.21 5.59 3.03
N PRO A 200 14.06 6.08 4.28
CA PRO A 200 12.81 5.89 5.03
C PRO A 200 11.60 6.50 4.33
N ASN A 201 11.77 7.65 3.66
CA ASN A 201 10.70 8.28 2.89
C ASN A 201 10.36 7.45 1.65
N ALA A 202 11.36 6.98 0.91
CA ALA A 202 11.17 6.13 -0.27
C ALA A 202 10.43 4.82 0.08
N MET A 203 10.79 4.20 1.21
CA MET A 203 10.08 3.01 1.70
C MET A 203 8.64 3.30 2.07
N LEU A 204 8.34 4.42 2.73
CA LEU A 204 6.97 4.79 3.07
C LEU A 204 6.09 4.87 1.80
N TRP A 205 6.60 5.53 0.77
CA TRP A 205 5.90 5.69 -0.51
C TRP A 205 5.82 4.39 -1.32
N LEU A 206 6.87 3.55 -1.29
CA LEU A 206 6.86 2.23 -1.92
C LEU A 206 5.76 1.35 -1.34
N TRP A 207 5.66 1.26 -0.01
CA TRP A 207 4.62 0.47 0.65
C TRP A 207 3.22 1.02 0.36
N ALA A 208 3.05 2.35 0.35
CA ALA A 208 1.78 2.97 -0.05
C ALA A 208 1.41 2.63 -1.51
N GLY A 209 2.39 2.62 -2.42
CA GLY A 209 2.23 2.24 -3.82
C GLY A 209 1.81 0.78 -3.98
N ILE A 210 2.47 -0.15 -3.28
CA ILE A 210 2.11 -1.58 -3.29
C ILE A 210 0.67 -1.80 -2.80
N VAL A 211 0.27 -1.12 -1.72
CA VAL A 211 -1.11 -1.23 -1.21
C VAL A 211 -2.13 -0.63 -2.19
N CYS A 212 -1.73 0.34 -3.01
CA CYS A 212 -2.59 0.95 -4.03
C CYS A 212 -2.51 0.28 -5.41
N SER A 213 -1.65 -0.72 -5.62
CA SER A 213 -1.37 -1.27 -6.96
C SER A 213 -2.56 -1.99 -7.59
N TRP A 214 -3.50 -2.48 -6.80
CA TRP A 214 -4.73 -3.13 -7.27
C TRP A 214 -5.60 -2.24 -8.17
N ARG A 215 -5.39 -0.92 -8.14
CA ARG A 215 -6.08 0.04 -9.02
C ARG A 215 -5.62 -0.03 -10.47
N GLN A 216 -4.44 -0.58 -10.71
CA GLN A 216 -3.99 -0.79 -12.07
C GLN A 216 -4.80 -1.96 -12.60
N PRO A 217 -5.68 -1.77 -13.60
CA PRO A 217 -6.18 -2.90 -14.37
C PRO A 217 -4.93 -3.70 -14.76
N ILE A 218 -4.91 -4.96 -14.37
CA ILE A 218 -3.83 -5.89 -14.68
C ILE A 218 -3.86 -6.05 -16.20
N TYR A 219 -3.20 -5.15 -16.92
CA TYR A 219 -3.03 -5.21 -18.37
C TYR A 219 -2.00 -6.28 -18.76
N TRP A 220 -1.44 -7.01 -17.80
CA TRP A 220 -0.49 -8.09 -18.02
C TRP A 220 -1.15 -9.45 -18.18
N ALA A 221 -2.38 -9.55 -18.71
CA ALA A 221 -2.75 -10.79 -19.40
C ALA A 221 -1.72 -10.99 -20.52
N SER A 222 -0.67 -11.74 -20.18
CA SER A 222 0.53 -11.91 -20.96
C SER A 222 0.15 -12.67 -22.22
N GLU A 223 0.78 -12.30 -23.34
CA GLU A 223 0.63 -13.01 -24.61
C GLU A 223 0.87 -14.54 -24.50
N ASP A 224 1.53 -15.00 -23.44
CA ASP A 224 1.82 -16.41 -23.15
C ASP A 224 0.78 -17.13 -22.28
N GLU A 225 -0.14 -16.40 -21.63
CA GLU A 225 -1.32 -16.98 -20.96
C GLU A 225 -2.57 -16.73 -21.82
N ARG A 226 -2.43 -16.99 -23.13
CA ARG A 226 -3.54 -17.47 -23.95
C ARG A 226 -4.00 -18.82 -23.37
N THR A 227 -4.69 -18.80 -22.23
CA THR A 227 -5.92 -19.57 -22.18
C THR A 227 -6.72 -19.15 -23.41
N GLU A 228 -7.24 -20.11 -24.15
CA GLU A 228 -7.84 -20.01 -25.48
C GLU A 228 -9.04 -19.04 -25.60
N GLY A 229 -9.27 -18.20 -24.58
CA GLY A 229 -10.25 -17.13 -24.59
C GLY A 229 -9.77 -15.91 -25.35
N VAL A 230 -10.64 -15.40 -26.20
CA VAL A 230 -10.37 -14.27 -27.08
C VAL A 230 -10.83 -12.98 -26.38
N PRO A 231 -9.97 -11.95 -26.24
CA PRO A 231 -10.40 -10.68 -25.69
C PRO A 231 -11.48 -10.06 -26.58
N LEU A 232 -12.66 -9.81 -26.03
CA LEU A 232 -13.82 -9.28 -26.79
C LEU A 232 -13.68 -7.80 -27.12
N SER A 233 -12.58 -7.13 -26.78
CA SER A 233 -12.32 -5.72 -27.07
C SER A 233 -12.38 -5.37 -28.57
N ARG A 234 -12.39 -6.38 -29.46
CA ARG A 234 -12.63 -6.22 -30.90
C ARG A 234 -14.11 -6.24 -31.32
N LEU A 235 -15.01 -6.70 -30.46
CA LEU A 235 -16.45 -6.56 -30.65
C LEU A 235 -16.87 -5.14 -30.25
N SER A 236 -17.38 -4.39 -31.22
CA SER A 236 -17.75 -2.98 -31.06
C SER A 236 -19.07 -2.73 -30.33
N ALA A 237 -19.61 -3.74 -29.63
CA ALA A 237 -20.95 -3.66 -29.05
C ALA A 237 -21.02 -4.18 -27.62
N PRO A 238 -21.85 -3.55 -26.77
CA PRO A 238 -21.86 -3.78 -25.33
C PRO A 238 -22.36 -5.19 -24.98
N LEU A 239 -21.68 -5.81 -24.00
CA LEU A 239 -22.16 -7.04 -23.38
C LEU A 239 -23.28 -6.73 -22.39
N ARG A 240 -24.41 -7.46 -22.44
CA ARG A 240 -25.48 -7.33 -21.44
C ARG A 240 -25.69 -8.63 -20.68
N ILE A 241 -25.64 -8.56 -19.35
CA ILE A 241 -26.03 -9.68 -18.48
C ILE A 241 -27.46 -9.42 -18.00
N VAL A 242 -28.33 -10.40 -18.22
CA VAL A 242 -29.75 -10.35 -17.85
C VAL A 242 -29.97 -11.36 -16.73
N THR A 243 -30.43 -10.89 -15.57
CA THR A 243 -30.87 -11.75 -14.48
C THR A 243 -32.38 -11.55 -14.29
N GLU A 244 -33.13 -12.65 -14.15
CA GLU A 244 -34.59 -12.63 -13.93
C GLU A 244 -35.41 -11.79 -14.95
N GLY A 245 -34.94 -11.70 -16.20
CA GLY A 245 -35.63 -10.94 -17.26
C GLY A 245 -35.44 -9.43 -17.20
N GLN A 246 -34.59 -8.92 -16.30
CA GLN A 246 -34.15 -7.51 -16.29
C GLN A 246 -32.68 -7.42 -16.72
N VAL A 247 -32.34 -6.39 -17.50
CA VAL A 247 -30.94 -6.09 -17.82
C VAL A 247 -30.27 -5.63 -16.54
N ALA A 248 -29.50 -6.52 -15.93
CA ALA A 248 -28.85 -6.26 -14.67
C ALA A 248 -27.58 -5.42 -14.88
N TYR A 249 -26.82 -5.68 -15.95
CA TYR A 249 -25.55 -4.98 -16.22
C TYR A 249 -25.26 -4.83 -17.72
N SER A 250 -24.61 -3.72 -18.08
CA SER A 250 -24.04 -3.47 -19.41
C SER A 250 -22.54 -3.22 -19.26
N PHE A 251 -21.70 -4.06 -19.87
CA PHE A 251 -20.25 -3.96 -19.80
C PHE A 251 -19.66 -3.43 -21.09
N ASP A 252 -18.55 -2.71 -20.95
CA ASP A 252 -17.62 -2.46 -22.04
C ASP A 252 -16.91 -3.78 -22.39
N THR A 253 -16.80 -4.10 -23.67
CA THR A 253 -16.18 -5.35 -24.14
C THR A 253 -14.69 -5.44 -23.82
N SER A 254 -14.04 -4.32 -23.52
CA SER A 254 -12.65 -4.28 -23.04
C SER A 254 -12.41 -4.95 -21.69
N THR A 255 -13.49 -5.22 -20.92
CA THR A 255 -13.38 -5.84 -19.59
C THR A 255 -13.85 -7.29 -19.54
N VAL A 256 -14.05 -7.93 -20.69
CA VAL A 256 -14.62 -9.28 -20.80
C VAL A 256 -13.72 -10.19 -21.62
N ALA A 257 -13.38 -11.35 -21.07
CA ALA A 257 -12.78 -12.46 -21.77
C ALA A 257 -13.81 -13.58 -21.93
N LEU A 258 -13.94 -14.13 -23.14
CA LEU A 258 -14.88 -15.19 -23.48
C LEU A 258 -14.13 -16.39 -24.06
N ASP A 259 -14.47 -17.56 -23.52
CA ASP A 259 -14.06 -18.89 -23.95
C ASP A 259 -15.35 -19.73 -24.17
N GLU A 260 -15.26 -20.86 -24.86
CA GLU A 260 -16.39 -21.75 -25.21
C GLU A 260 -17.23 -22.16 -24.00
N ARG A 261 -16.64 -22.17 -22.80
CA ARG A 261 -17.31 -22.61 -21.56
C ARG A 261 -17.38 -21.55 -20.47
N ARG A 262 -16.73 -20.41 -20.66
CA ARG A 262 -16.48 -19.46 -19.56
C ARG A 262 -16.53 -18.03 -20.05
N LEU A 263 -17.16 -17.19 -19.26
CA LEU A 263 -17.14 -15.74 -19.42
C LEU A 263 -16.54 -15.12 -18.16
N ILE A 264 -15.39 -14.46 -18.32
CA ILE A 264 -14.67 -13.81 -17.23
C ILE A 264 -14.81 -12.30 -17.42
N PHE A 265 -15.24 -11.60 -16.37
CA PHE A 265 -15.47 -10.16 -16.41
C PHE A 265 -15.14 -9.53 -15.07
N MET A 266 -14.83 -8.23 -15.11
CA MET A 266 -14.53 -7.46 -13.90
C MET A 266 -15.81 -7.02 -13.18
N ASP A 267 -15.86 -7.42 -11.91
CA ASP A 267 -16.76 -7.15 -10.79
C ASP A 267 -17.98 -6.20 -10.99
N PRO A 268 -19.19 -6.73 -11.26
CA PRO A 268 -20.39 -6.18 -10.67
C PRO A 268 -20.50 -6.74 -9.23
N GLU A 269 -20.37 -5.85 -8.23
CA GLU A 269 -20.42 -6.21 -6.80
C GLU A 269 -21.65 -7.06 -6.40
N ASP A 270 -22.69 -7.02 -7.23
CA ASP A 270 -24.04 -7.52 -6.98
C ASP A 270 -24.32 -8.95 -7.47
N LEU A 271 -23.44 -9.58 -8.28
CA LEU A 271 -23.66 -10.98 -8.69
C LEU A 271 -23.26 -11.96 -7.57
N LEU A 272 -24.16 -12.79 -7.08
CA LEU A 272 -23.84 -13.74 -6.02
C LEU A 272 -23.18 -15.00 -6.60
N ALA A 273 -22.29 -15.63 -5.81
CA ALA A 273 -21.73 -16.92 -6.20
C ALA A 273 -22.83 -17.99 -6.24
N ASP A 274 -22.73 -18.92 -7.18
CA ASP A 274 -23.69 -20.00 -7.48
C ASP A 274 -25.07 -19.53 -8.01
N GLU A 275 -25.19 -18.26 -8.40
CA GLU A 275 -26.38 -17.71 -9.05
C GLU A 275 -26.45 -18.14 -10.52
N ASP A 276 -27.62 -18.63 -10.96
CA ASP A 276 -27.90 -18.93 -12.36
C ASP A 276 -28.22 -17.64 -13.11
N VAL A 277 -27.53 -17.39 -14.21
CA VAL A 277 -27.59 -16.14 -14.96
C VAL A 277 -27.78 -16.41 -16.45
N VAL A 278 -28.40 -15.45 -17.14
CA VAL A 278 -28.57 -15.48 -18.59
C VAL A 278 -27.73 -14.36 -19.20
N VAL A 279 -26.70 -14.74 -19.95
CA VAL A 279 -25.82 -13.80 -20.64
C VAL A 279 -26.37 -13.57 -22.04
N THR A 280 -26.54 -12.31 -22.45
CA THR A 280 -26.91 -11.99 -23.84
C THR A 280 -25.81 -11.18 -24.51
N LEU A 281 -25.15 -11.80 -25.50
CA LEU A 281 -24.11 -11.18 -26.32
C LEU A 281 -24.74 -10.45 -27.50
N TRP A 282 -24.27 -9.23 -27.77
CA TRP A 282 -24.65 -8.43 -28.95
C TRP A 282 -23.39 -8.16 -29.78
N PRO A 283 -23.03 -9.00 -30.77
CA PRO A 283 -21.76 -8.90 -31.50
C PRO A 283 -21.70 -7.80 -32.57
N GLY A 284 -22.40 -6.67 -32.40
CA GLY A 284 -22.31 -5.51 -33.30
C GLY A 284 -23.43 -5.40 -34.34
N ASP A 285 -24.20 -6.48 -34.57
CA ASP A 285 -25.43 -6.46 -35.35
C ASP A 285 -26.64 -6.27 -34.40
N PRO A 286 -27.44 -5.20 -34.56
CA PRO A 286 -28.60 -4.94 -33.71
C PRO A 286 -29.75 -5.95 -33.89
N ASP A 287 -29.75 -6.76 -34.96
CA ASP A 287 -30.76 -7.80 -35.18
C ASP A 287 -30.29 -9.18 -34.68
N PHE A 288 -29.05 -9.28 -34.18
CA PHE A 288 -28.46 -10.51 -33.70
C PHE A 288 -28.11 -10.43 -32.21
N SER A 289 -28.66 -11.37 -31.44
CA SER A 289 -28.27 -11.60 -30.05
C SER A 289 -28.05 -13.09 -29.79
N LEU A 290 -27.00 -13.43 -29.05
CA LEU A 290 -26.76 -14.80 -28.56
C LEU A 290 -27.03 -14.86 -27.06
N THR A 291 -28.00 -15.66 -26.65
CA THR A 291 -28.37 -15.85 -25.25
C THR A 291 -27.82 -17.17 -24.75
N LEU A 292 -27.04 -17.12 -23.67
CA LEU A 292 -26.37 -18.28 -23.08
C LEU A 292 -26.74 -18.35 -21.61
N ALA A 293 -27.15 -19.53 -21.14
CA ALA A 293 -27.35 -19.76 -19.72
C ALA A 293 -26.02 -20.15 -19.07
N GLY A 294 -25.79 -19.70 -17.83
CA GLY A 294 -24.60 -20.07 -17.07
C GLY A 294 -24.80 -19.90 -15.58
N ARG A 295 -23.77 -20.24 -14.81
CA ARG A 295 -23.73 -20.06 -13.35
C ARG A 295 -22.51 -19.26 -12.96
N VAL A 296 -22.69 -18.27 -12.09
CA VAL A 296 -21.59 -17.50 -11.50
C VAL A 296 -20.77 -18.46 -10.62
N SER A 297 -19.63 -18.89 -11.13
CA SER A 297 -18.62 -19.54 -10.29
C SER A 297 -18.01 -18.50 -9.35
N GLY A 298 -17.66 -18.93 -8.13
CA GLY A 298 -17.04 -18.06 -7.13
C GLY A 298 -15.79 -17.32 -7.66
N PRO A 299 -15.25 -16.37 -6.88
CA PRO A 299 -14.19 -15.48 -7.34
C PRO A 299 -12.98 -16.26 -7.88
N THR A 300 -12.61 -16.01 -9.14
CA THR A 300 -11.42 -16.59 -9.80
C THR A 300 -10.16 -15.79 -9.52
N GLY A 301 -10.32 -14.55 -9.05
CA GLY A 301 -9.25 -13.66 -8.63
C GLY A 301 -9.82 -12.38 -8.02
N PRO A 302 -8.97 -11.48 -7.53
CA PRO A 302 -9.38 -10.17 -7.03
C PRO A 302 -10.18 -9.38 -8.08
N GLY A 303 -11.45 -9.09 -7.80
CA GLY A 303 -12.32 -8.31 -8.70
C GLY A 303 -12.73 -9.02 -10.00
N HIS A 304 -12.57 -10.34 -10.09
CA HIS A 304 -12.98 -11.13 -11.25
C HIS A 304 -14.04 -12.16 -10.84
N LYS A 305 -15.10 -12.25 -11.65
CA LYS A 305 -16.09 -13.32 -11.58
C LYS A 305 -16.02 -14.12 -12.87
N GLU A 306 -16.20 -15.43 -12.75
CA GLU A 306 -16.31 -16.35 -13.89
C GLU A 306 -17.75 -16.85 -13.93
N ILE A 307 -18.44 -16.64 -15.04
CA ILE A 307 -19.68 -17.36 -15.34
C ILE A 307 -19.28 -18.61 -16.13
N ARG A 308 -19.61 -19.78 -15.59
CA ARG A 308 -19.52 -21.05 -16.33
C ARG A 308 -20.78 -21.20 -17.15
N LEU A 309 -20.63 -21.22 -18.46
CA LEU A 309 -21.72 -21.43 -19.38
C LEU A 309 -22.20 -22.88 -19.27
N PHE A 310 -23.51 -23.09 -19.33
CA PHE A 310 -24.09 -24.43 -19.44
C PHE A 310 -23.93 -24.95 -20.88
N ASP A 311 -24.02 -26.27 -21.02
CA ASP A 311 -24.03 -26.91 -22.34
C ASP A 311 -25.20 -26.34 -23.15
N SER A 312 -24.86 -25.61 -24.21
CA SER A 312 -25.83 -24.99 -25.10
C SER A 312 -26.18 -25.95 -26.24
N PRO A 313 -27.37 -25.83 -26.87
CA PRO A 313 -27.70 -26.57 -28.08
C PRO A 313 -26.58 -26.41 -29.14
N PRO A 314 -26.31 -27.43 -29.99
CA PRO A 314 -25.21 -27.38 -30.96
C PRO A 314 -25.20 -26.12 -31.83
N ALA A 315 -26.37 -25.63 -32.24
CA ALA A 315 -26.51 -24.42 -33.04
C ALA A 315 -26.07 -23.14 -32.30
N GLU A 316 -26.20 -23.07 -30.98
CA GLU A 316 -25.73 -21.94 -30.17
C GLU A 316 -24.23 -22.04 -29.91
N SER A 317 -23.70 -23.25 -29.69
CA SER A 317 -22.26 -23.49 -29.55
C SER A 317 -21.50 -23.14 -30.83
N GLU A 318 -22.02 -23.51 -32.01
CA GLU A 318 -21.44 -23.12 -33.31
C GLU A 318 -21.42 -21.59 -33.49
N ARG A 319 -22.49 -20.91 -33.06
CA ARG A 319 -22.56 -19.43 -33.09
C ARG A 319 -21.58 -18.79 -32.13
N LEU A 320 -21.47 -19.33 -30.91
CA LEU A 320 -20.51 -18.86 -29.91
C LEU A 320 -19.08 -18.99 -30.45
N GLN A 321 -18.75 -20.13 -31.02
CA GLN A 321 -17.45 -20.39 -31.64
C GLN A 321 -17.17 -19.42 -32.79
N ALA A 322 -18.16 -19.13 -33.63
CA ALA A 322 -18.02 -18.14 -34.70
C ALA A 322 -17.72 -16.73 -34.16
N ILE A 323 -18.38 -16.30 -33.08
CA ILE A 323 -18.13 -15.01 -32.42
C ILE A 323 -16.72 -14.96 -31.84
N VAL A 324 -16.29 -16.05 -31.17
CA VAL A 324 -14.95 -16.16 -30.59
C VAL A 324 -13.88 -16.10 -31.69
N LEU A 325 -14.05 -16.85 -32.79
CA LEU A 325 -13.14 -16.83 -33.94
C LEU A 325 -13.09 -15.45 -34.63
N GLU A 326 -14.24 -14.78 -34.76
CA GLU A 326 -14.30 -13.43 -35.31
C GLU A 326 -13.56 -12.42 -34.42
N ALA A 327 -13.78 -12.48 -33.11
CA ALA A 327 -13.06 -11.64 -32.15
C ALA A 327 -11.55 -11.94 -32.17
N ALA A 328 -11.12 -13.17 -32.48
CA ALA A 328 -9.70 -13.55 -32.58
C ALA A 328 -9.04 -12.92 -33.81
N GLY A 329 -9.83 -12.47 -34.77
CA GLY A 329 -9.37 -12.07 -36.10
C GLY A 329 -9.05 -13.26 -37.00
N GLU A 330 -9.52 -14.46 -36.66
CA GLU A 330 -9.30 -15.70 -37.40
C GLU A 330 -10.49 -15.99 -38.35
N ARG A 331 -10.89 -15.01 -39.17
CA ARG A 331 -11.88 -15.30 -40.21
C ARG A 331 -11.31 -16.33 -41.19
N GLN A 332 -11.86 -17.54 -41.18
CA GLN A 332 -11.80 -18.39 -42.37
C GLN A 332 -12.58 -17.68 -43.49
N PRO A 333 -12.02 -17.56 -44.71
CA PRO A 333 -12.75 -17.01 -45.84
C PRO A 333 -14.02 -17.83 -46.06
N ALA A 334 -15.13 -17.15 -46.31
CA ALA A 334 -16.42 -17.80 -46.52
C ALA A 334 -16.29 -18.88 -47.61
N PRO A 335 -16.80 -20.11 -47.38
CA PRO A 335 -16.75 -21.16 -48.38
C PRO A 335 -17.64 -20.74 -49.56
N GLY A 336 -17.02 -20.29 -50.65
CA GLY A 336 -17.73 -19.90 -51.87
C GLY A 336 -17.22 -18.66 -52.63
N THR A 337 -16.16 -17.98 -52.17
CA THR A 337 -15.52 -16.92 -52.97
C THR A 337 -14.18 -17.40 -53.52
N ALA A 338 -14.22 -18.18 -54.60
CA ALA A 338 -13.13 -18.46 -55.52
C ALA A 338 -13.68 -18.41 -56.95
#